data_AF-A4JHB2-F1
#
_entry.id   AF-A4JHB2-F1
#
_cell.length_a   1.000
_cell.length_b   1.000
_cell.length_c   1.000
_cell.angle_alpha   90.00
_cell.angle_beta   90.00
_cell.angle_gamma   90.00
#
_symmetry.space_group_name_H-M   'P 1'
#
loop_
_entity.id
_entity.type
_entity.pdbx_description
1 polymer ?
#
loop_
_entity_poly.entity_id
_entity_poly.type
_entity_poly.pdbx_seq_one_letter_code
_entity_poly.pdbx_strand_id
1 'polypeptide(L)'
;MKLTELETKLNEKQFECKLVKINNKTIKQDRLYLSIDKNYSIYFIDVDSKIFMNIFVSRPKDFDFSNYKQSDEEKAKCRGAKFKVLNILKNEGIDGLETYANESDVLLYIPKSDTSNKKKFEL
;
A
#
# COMPACT_ATOMS: atom_id res chain seq x y z
N MET A 1 -7.52 11.73 3.62
CA MET A 1 -7.43 11.05 4.92
C MET A 1 -5.96 10.85 5.23
N LYS A 2 -5.53 11.12 6.46
CA LYS A 2 -4.13 10.91 6.89
C LYS A 2 -3.93 9.49 7.43
N LEU A 3 -2.68 9.02 7.49
CA LEU A 3 -2.36 7.69 8.07
C LEU A 3 -2.79 7.56 9.53
N THR A 4 -2.67 8.62 10.33
CA THR A 4 -3.11 8.62 11.73
C THR A 4 -4.63 8.48 11.86
N GLU A 5 -5.41 9.08 10.95
CA GLU A 5 -6.87 8.93 10.92
C GLU A 5 -7.26 7.50 10.53
N LEU A 6 -6.53 6.90 9.59
CA LEU A 6 -6.72 5.51 9.18
C LEU A 6 -6.39 4.53 10.31
N GLU A 7 -5.30 4.76 11.06
CA GLU A 7 -4.92 3.95 12.23
C GLU A 7 -6.04 3.95 13.27
N THR A 8 -6.61 5.11 13.59
CA THR A 8 -7.75 5.20 14.52
C THR A 8 -8.94 4.37 14.04
N LYS A 9 -9.37 4.54 12.78
CA LYS A 9 -10.49 3.77 12.21
C LYS A 9 -10.25 2.26 12.20
N LEU A 10 -9.03 1.84 11.87
CA LEU A 10 -8.66 0.41 11.88
C LEU A 10 -8.73 -0.16 13.29
N ASN A 11 -8.18 0.55 14.28
CA ASN A 11 -8.21 0.12 15.68
C ASN A 11 -9.64 0.08 16.25
N GLU A 12 -10.50 1.05 15.90
CA GLU A 12 -11.93 1.04 16.28
C GLU A 12 -12.66 -0.20 15.74
N LYS A 13 -12.26 -0.67 14.57
CA LYS A 13 -12.76 -1.91 13.92
C LYS A 13 -11.99 -3.16 14.35
N GLN A 14 -11.16 -3.05 15.38
CA GLN A 14 -10.36 -4.15 15.95
C GLN A 14 -9.38 -4.79 14.96
N PHE A 15 -8.98 -4.08 13.91
CA PHE A 15 -7.86 -4.52 13.09
C PHE A 15 -6.54 -4.30 13.82
N GLU A 16 -5.69 -5.30 13.82
CA GLU A 16 -4.32 -5.17 14.32
C GLU A 16 -3.52 -4.33 13.32
N CYS A 17 -3.16 -3.11 13.73
CA CYS A 17 -2.35 -2.19 12.93
C CYS A 17 -1.29 -1.47 13.76
N LYS A 18 -0.27 -0.93 13.08
CA LYS A 18 0.84 -0.23 13.74
C LYS A 18 1.44 0.84 12.84
N LEU A 19 1.37 2.10 13.26
CA LEU A 19 2.11 3.19 12.62
C LEU A 19 3.61 3.14 12.98
N VAL A 20 4.45 3.17 11.95
CA VAL A 20 5.91 3.12 12.08
C VAL A 20 6.52 4.23 11.21
N LYS A 21 7.36 5.06 11.82
CA LYS A 21 8.13 6.07 11.11
C LYS A 21 9.42 5.46 10.57
N ILE A 22 9.55 5.39 9.24
CA ILE A 22 10.77 4.93 8.59
C ILE A 22 11.63 6.16 8.30
N ASN A 23 12.78 6.24 8.96
CA ASN A 23 13.76 7.31 8.74
C ASN A 23 15.15 6.68 8.59
N ASN A 24 15.57 6.46 7.35
CA ASN A 24 16.91 6.01 7.02
C ASN A 24 17.52 6.88 5.90
N LYS A 25 18.75 6.58 5.47
CA LYS A 25 19.47 7.38 4.46
C LYS A 25 18.76 7.45 3.11
N THR A 26 17.90 6.49 2.78
CA THR A 26 17.27 6.32 1.46
C THR A 26 15.76 6.59 1.46
N ILE A 27 15.09 6.44 2.60
CA ILE A 27 13.63 6.53 2.75
C ILE A 27 13.31 7.31 4.03
N LYS A 28 12.48 8.35 3.87
CA LYS A 28 11.85 9.10 4.97
C LYS A 28 10.34 9.08 4.74
N GLN A 29 9.65 8.12 5.35
CA GLN A 29 8.24 7.88 5.10
C GLN A 29 7.57 7.19 6.30
N ASP A 30 6.38 7.66 6.66
CA ASP A 30 5.53 6.99 7.65
C ASP A 30 4.77 5.84 6.98
N ARG A 31 4.69 4.70 7.67
CA ARG A 31 4.02 3.48 7.21
C ARG A 31 3.06 2.96 8.26
N LEU A 32 1.82 2.71 7.87
CA LEU A 32 0.85 2.03 8.74
C LEU A 32 0.76 0.56 8.33
N TYR A 33 1.32 -0.32 9.14
CA TYR A 33 1.27 -1.76 8.91
C TYR A 33 -0.08 -2.33 9.32
N LEU A 34 -0.59 -3.31 8.58
CA LEU A 34 -1.87 -3.96 8.82
C LEU A 34 -1.70 -5.49 8.82
N SER A 35 -2.08 -6.13 9.92
CA SER A 35 -1.97 -7.58 10.12
C SER A 35 -3.32 -8.26 9.85
N ILE A 36 -3.57 -8.64 8.59
CA ILE A 36 -4.79 -9.41 8.22
C ILE A 36 -4.44 -10.82 7.76
N ASP A 37 -3.39 -10.98 6.95
CA ASP A 37 -2.97 -12.27 6.41
C ASP A 37 -1.46 -12.43 6.60
N LYS A 38 -1.06 -13.49 7.30
CA LYS A 38 0.36 -13.76 7.61
C LYS A 38 1.20 -14.02 6.36
N ASN A 39 0.57 -14.43 5.25
CA ASN A 39 1.25 -14.64 3.98
C ASN A 39 1.66 -13.34 3.28
N TYR A 40 1.15 -12.19 3.74
CA TYR A 40 1.42 -10.90 3.13
C TYR A 40 1.91 -9.87 4.14
N SER A 41 2.88 -9.07 3.72
CA SER A 41 3.25 -7.84 4.40
C SER A 41 2.46 -6.69 3.78
N ILE A 42 1.54 -6.12 4.55
CA ILE A 42 0.64 -5.06 4.11
C ILE A 42 0.97 -3.79 4.87
N TYR A 43 1.13 -2.67 4.15
CA TYR A 43 1.25 -1.37 4.77
C TYR A 43 0.70 -0.25 3.89
N PHE A 44 0.19 0.78 4.53
CA PHE A 44 -0.27 2.00 3.89
C PHE A 44 0.78 3.10 3.97
N ILE A 45 0.79 3.95 2.94
CA ILE A 45 1.58 5.17 2.88
C ILE A 45 0.71 6.33 2.41
N ASP A 46 1.07 7.53 2.84
CA ASP A 46 0.48 8.77 2.33
C ASP A 46 1.33 9.29 1.18
N VAL A 47 0.70 9.52 0.03
CA VAL A 47 1.30 10.13 -1.16
C VAL A 47 0.39 11.26 -1.59
N ASP A 48 0.84 12.50 -1.47
CA ASP A 48 0.09 13.68 -1.86
C ASP A 48 -1.34 13.71 -1.27
N SER A 49 -1.46 13.41 0.02
CA SER A 49 -2.74 13.33 0.77
C SER A 49 -3.66 12.19 0.34
N LYS A 50 -3.15 11.21 -0.41
CA LYS A 50 -3.85 9.99 -0.81
C LYS A 50 -3.19 8.78 -0.17
N ILE A 51 -4.00 7.94 0.48
CA ILE A 51 -3.52 6.69 1.05
C ILE A 51 -3.39 5.65 -0.06
N PHE A 52 -2.21 5.03 -0.15
CA PHE A 52 -1.93 3.91 -1.04
C PHE A 52 -1.51 2.69 -0.23
N MET A 53 -2.10 1.54 -0.51
CA MET A 53 -1.77 0.26 0.10
C MET A 53 -0.71 -0.47 -0.71
N ASN A 54 0.41 -0.77 -0.07
CA ASN A 54 1.41 -1.69 -0.59
C ASN A 54 1.18 -3.07 -0.01
N ILE A 55 1.45 -4.09 -0.83
CA ILE A 55 1.36 -5.48 -0.43
C ILE A 55 2.50 -6.27 -1.05
N PHE A 56 3.13 -7.11 -0.24
CA PHE A 56 4.19 -8.02 -0.66
C PHE A 56 3.95 -9.39 -0.06
N VAL A 57 4.42 -10.44 -0.73
CA VAL A 57 4.49 -11.76 -0.11
C VAL A 57 5.42 -11.67 1.10
N SER A 58 4.95 -12.13 2.26
CA SER A 58 5.73 -12.16 3.49
C SER A 58 6.99 -13.00 3.29
N ARG A 59 8.11 -12.49 3.79
CA ARG A 59 9.40 -13.19 3.77
C ARG A 59 9.96 -13.31 5.18
N PRO A 60 10.86 -14.28 5.42
CA PRO A 60 11.67 -14.33 6.64
C PRO A 60 12.42 -13.01 6.91
N LYS A 61 12.73 -12.74 8.18
CA LYS A 61 13.37 -11.47 8.60
C LYS A 61 14.75 -11.24 7.99
N ASP A 62 15.45 -12.32 7.64
CA ASP A 62 16.79 -12.38 7.07
C ASP A 62 16.80 -12.38 5.53
N PHE A 63 15.63 -12.26 4.89
CA PHE A 63 15.53 -12.22 3.44
C PHE A 63 16.17 -10.94 2.87
N ASP A 64 17.10 -11.09 1.93
CA ASP A 64 17.74 -9.96 1.26
C ASP A 64 16.82 -9.35 0.19
N PHE A 65 16.29 -8.16 0.48
CA PHE A 65 15.43 -7.41 -0.44
C PHE A 65 16.20 -6.59 -1.47
N SER A 66 17.54 -6.51 -1.39
CA SER A 66 18.35 -5.57 -2.19
C SER A 66 18.19 -5.78 -3.70
N ASN A 67 18.04 -7.03 -4.14
CA ASN A 67 17.87 -7.40 -5.56
C ASN A 67 16.53 -8.08 -5.84
N TYR A 68 15.62 -8.07 -4.88
CA TYR A 68 14.36 -8.80 -4.99
C TYR A 68 13.41 -8.12 -5.99
N LYS A 69 12.95 -8.91 -6.97
CA LYS A 69 11.86 -8.54 -7.88
C LYS A 69 10.78 -9.59 -7.78
N GLN A 70 9.54 -9.14 -7.56
CA GLN A 70 8.38 -10.04 -7.54
C GLN A 70 8.21 -10.71 -8.90
N SER A 71 8.04 -12.03 -8.91
CA SER A 71 7.66 -12.77 -10.11
C SER A 71 6.25 -12.39 -10.56
N ASP A 72 5.87 -12.71 -11.80
CA ASP A 72 4.52 -12.41 -12.29
C ASP A 72 3.43 -13.17 -11.54
N GLU A 73 3.75 -14.39 -11.08
CA GLU A 73 2.88 -15.16 -10.18
C GLU A 73 2.69 -14.47 -8.83
N GLU A 74 3.77 -13.91 -8.25
CA GLU A 74 3.70 -13.16 -7.00
C GLU A 74 2.92 -11.86 -7.16
N LYS A 75 3.08 -11.17 -8.30
CA LYS A 75 2.27 -10.00 -8.61
C LYS A 75 0.79 -10.36 -8.70
N ALA A 76 0.43 -11.47 -9.36
CA ALA A 76 -0.96 -11.93 -9.41
C ALA A 76 -1.53 -12.19 -8.01
N LYS A 77 -0.80 -12.94 -7.16
CA LYS A 77 -1.18 -13.18 -5.76
C LYS A 77 -1.35 -11.89 -4.97
N CYS A 78 -0.41 -10.96 -5.11
CA CYS A 78 -0.48 -9.65 -4.47
C CYS A 78 -1.68 -8.82 -4.95
N ARG A 79 -2.03 -8.87 -6.25
CA ARG A 79 -3.23 -8.16 -6.76
C ARG A 79 -4.50 -8.69 -6.12
N GLY A 80 -4.70 -10.01 -6.15
CA GLY A 80 -5.85 -10.65 -5.53
C GLY A 80 -5.94 -10.37 -4.03
N ALA A 81 -4.81 -10.45 -3.32
CA ALA A 81 -4.77 -10.12 -1.90
C ALA A 81 -5.09 -8.64 -1.62
N LYS A 82 -4.55 -7.70 -2.41
CA LYS A 82 -4.88 -6.27 -2.29
C LYS A 82 -6.35 -6.01 -2.57
N PHE A 83 -6.91 -6.59 -3.63
CA PHE A 83 -8.34 -6.47 -3.95
C PHE A 83 -9.21 -6.94 -2.78
N LYS A 84 -8.91 -8.13 -2.26
CA LYS A 84 -9.66 -8.73 -1.14
C LYS A 84 -9.58 -7.88 0.12
N VAL A 85 -8.39 -7.42 0.49
CA VAL A 85 -8.19 -6.58 1.68
C VAL A 85 -8.93 -5.26 1.54
N LEU A 86 -8.82 -4.56 0.41
CA LEU A 86 -9.55 -3.31 0.20
C LEU A 86 -11.07 -3.48 0.30
N ASN A 87 -11.60 -4.59 -0.23
CA ASN A 87 -13.02 -4.89 -0.11
C ASN A 87 -13.45 -5.21 1.34
N ILE A 88 -12.60 -5.91 2.11
CA ILE A 88 -12.84 -6.13 3.55
C ILE A 88 -12.92 -4.78 4.27
N LEU A 89 -11.92 -3.92 4.08
CA LEU A 89 -11.88 -2.60 4.73
C LEU A 89 -13.06 -1.72 4.34
N LYS A 90 -13.47 -1.76 3.07
CA LYS A 90 -14.67 -1.06 2.58
C LYS A 90 -15.95 -1.57 3.26
N ASN A 91 -16.12 -2.88 3.38
CA ASN A 91 -17.29 -3.47 4.04
C ASN A 91 -17.35 -3.11 5.54
N GLU A 92 -16.20 -2.90 6.17
CA GLU A 92 -16.11 -2.41 7.55
C GLU A 92 -16.36 -0.90 7.70
N GLY A 93 -16.58 -0.18 6.59
CA GLY A 93 -16.86 1.26 6.57
C GLY A 93 -15.60 2.13 6.58
N ILE A 94 -14.45 1.59 6.17
CA ILE A 94 -13.19 2.33 6.07
C ILE A 94 -13.09 2.97 4.68
N ASP A 95 -13.65 4.16 4.57
CA ASP A 95 -13.62 4.96 3.34
C ASP A 95 -12.33 5.77 3.17
N GLY A 96 -12.11 6.28 1.95
CA GLY A 96 -10.93 7.10 1.61
C GLY A 96 -9.68 6.32 1.25
N LEU A 97 -9.83 5.01 1.01
CA LEU A 97 -8.83 4.11 0.46
C LEU A 97 -9.04 3.89 -1.04
N GLU A 98 -8.10 3.21 -1.67
CA GLU A 98 -8.20 2.79 -3.06
C GLU A 98 -9.43 1.88 -3.28
N THR A 99 -10.11 2.07 -4.41
CA THR A 99 -11.22 1.20 -4.82
C THR A 99 -11.00 0.75 -6.25
N TYR A 100 -11.31 -0.51 -6.50
CA TYR A 100 -11.14 -1.15 -7.79
C TYR A 100 -12.43 -1.89 -8.14
N ALA A 101 -12.83 -1.83 -9.41
CA ALA A 101 -13.99 -2.59 -9.89
C ALA A 101 -13.64 -4.07 -10.02
N ASN A 102 -12.45 -4.37 -10.54
CA ASN A 102 -11.96 -5.73 -10.75
C ASN A 102 -10.54 -5.91 -10.21
N GLU A 103 -10.16 -7.17 -9.96
CA GLU A 103 -8.81 -7.54 -9.54
C GLU A 103 -7.73 -7.16 -10.57
N SER A 104 -8.06 -7.22 -11.87
CA SER A 104 -7.15 -6.85 -12.95
C SER A 104 -6.72 -5.38 -12.90
N ASP A 105 -7.56 -4.52 -12.31
CA ASP A 105 -7.36 -3.08 -12.29
C ASP A 105 -6.47 -2.64 -11.11
N VAL A 106 -6.15 -3.58 -10.21
CA VAL A 106 -5.37 -3.31 -9.00
C VAL A 106 -3.96 -2.88 -9.32
N LEU A 107 -3.60 -1.68 -8.84
CA LEU A 107 -2.25 -1.16 -8.92
C LEU A 107 -1.40 -1.67 -7.75
N LEU A 108 -0.28 -2.32 -8.04
CA LEU A 108 0.69 -2.77 -7.03
C LEU A 108 1.74 -1.71 -6.69
N TYR A 109 1.90 -0.73 -7.56
CA TYR A 109 2.84 0.37 -7.40
C TYR A 109 2.10 1.68 -7.64
N ILE A 110 2.52 2.72 -6.92
CA ILE A 110 2.01 4.07 -7.16
C ILE A 110 2.34 4.43 -8.61
N PRO A 111 1.36 4.82 -9.43
CA PRO A 111 1.64 5.32 -10.76
C PRO A 111 2.52 6.56 -10.60
N LYS A 112 3.69 6.55 -11.24
CA LYS A 112 4.53 7.74 -11.30
C LYS A 112 3.68 8.84 -11.94
N SER A 113 3.55 9.98 -11.28
CA SER A 113 3.00 11.16 -11.92
C SER A 113 3.83 11.42 -13.17
N ASP A 114 3.17 11.41 -14.33
CA ASP A 114 3.81 11.66 -15.62
C ASP A 114 4.50 13.03 -15.57
N THR A 115 5.80 13.03 -15.33
CA THR A 115 6.66 14.21 -15.53
C THR A 115 7.06 14.37 -17.00
N SER A 116 6.55 13.49 -17.86
CA SER A 116 6.69 13.47 -19.32
C SER A 116 5.96 14.60 -20.05
N ASN A 117 5.18 15.44 -19.36
CA ASN A 117 4.44 16.55 -19.96
C ASN A 117 4.77 17.93 -19.34
N LYS A 118 6.04 18.17 -19.00
CA LYS A 118 6.57 19.54 -19.18
C LYS A 118 6.72 19.78 -20.69
N LYS A 119 5.61 20.03 -21.39
CA LYS A 119 5.68 20.82 -22.62
C LYS A 119 6.37 22.12 -22.21
N LYS A 120 7.61 22.30 -22.68
CA LYS A 120 8.20 23.62 -22.81
C LYS A 120 7.14 24.45 -23.55
N PHE A 121 6.48 25.36 -22.85
CA PHE A 121 5.97 26.53 -23.50
C PHE A 121 7.22 27.31 -23.89
N GLU A 122 7.62 27.19 -25.16
CA GLU A 122 8.44 28.21 -25.80
C GLU A 122 7.53 29.44 -25.92
N LEU A 123 7.91 30.52 -25.24
CA LEU A 123 7.41 31.87 -25.39
C LEU A 123 8.55 32.71 -25.94
#